data_AF-A0A661SFT4-F1
#
_entry.id   AF-A0A661SFT4-F1
#
_cell.length_a   1.000
_cell.length_b   1.000
_cell.length_c   1.000
_cell.angle_alpha   90.00
_cell.angle_beta   90.00
_cell.angle_gamma   90.00
#
_symmetry.space_group_name_H-M   'P 1'
#
loop_
_entity.id
_entity.type
_entity.pdbx_description
1 polymer ?
#
loop_
_entity_poly.entity_id
_entity_poly.type
_entity_poly.pdbx_seq_one_letter_code
_entity_poly.pdbx_strand_id
1 'polypeptide(L)'
;MSFIHERYEEISVQGCTQDCPHQGGMVLKIILFEEREKLRSHAVKHFANPKESEISWKKIGSTDDQLAVQCVNELYLLGCPFFGSVLGLEYPPCRGCRFFHDKCTEITRDLEDEYLKVINDVIKDGGNTPRYACCFSNRDNAHIFWTMPKQRVTAKATLFKDDIYNLKTCYSAKSNVALQRIRDKEIGKIRKEASSGRVTWCNASNWGIRRYQL
;
A
#
# COMPACT_ATOMS: atom_id res chain seq x y z
N MET A 1 12.62 -22.92 12.30
CA MET A 1 13.06 -22.52 10.95
C MET A 1 12.57 -21.10 10.72
N SER A 2 13.46 -20.15 10.41
CA SER A 2 13.07 -18.78 10.09
C SER A 2 12.35 -18.76 8.74
N PHE A 3 11.13 -18.21 8.72
CA PHE A 3 10.41 -17.97 7.47
C PHE A 3 11.02 -16.73 6.80
N ILE A 4 11.84 -16.91 5.77
CA ILE A 4 12.40 -15.80 4.98
C ILE A 4 11.57 -15.69 3.70
N HIS A 5 10.68 -14.71 3.66
CA HIS A 5 9.90 -14.40 2.46
C HIS A 5 10.74 -13.54 1.50
N GLU A 6 10.62 -13.75 0.18
CA GLU A 6 11.45 -13.07 -0.84
C GLU A 6 11.32 -11.53 -0.81
N ARG A 7 10.16 -11.03 -0.36
CA ARG A 7 9.82 -9.60 -0.21
C ARG A 7 9.78 -9.12 1.24
N TYR A 8 10.58 -9.74 2.10
CA TYR A 8 10.69 -9.33 3.51
C TYR A 8 11.58 -8.10 3.63
N GLU A 9 11.11 -7.10 4.36
CA GLU A 9 11.81 -5.85 4.61
C GLU A 9 11.79 -5.53 6.12
N GLU A 10 12.90 -4.97 6.59
CA GLU A 10 13.03 -4.37 7.92
C GLU A 10 13.14 -2.86 7.78
N ILE A 11 12.17 -2.15 8.36
CA ILE A 11 12.07 -0.70 8.20
C ILE A 11 12.17 -0.05 9.57
N SER A 12 13.20 0.76 9.78
CA SER A 12 13.34 1.55 11.00
C SER A 12 12.18 2.55 11.10
N VAL A 13 11.45 2.53 12.21
CA VAL A 13 10.40 3.52 12.47
C VAL A 13 10.83 4.48 13.56
N GLN A 14 10.58 5.77 13.35
CA GLN A 14 10.71 6.75 14.42
C GLN A 14 9.72 6.44 15.53
N GLY A 15 10.18 6.57 16.77
CA GLY A 15 9.37 6.28 17.94
C GLY A 15 8.15 7.17 18.09
N CYS A 16 7.08 6.57 18.58
CA CYS A 16 5.86 7.28 18.95
C CYS A 16 5.88 7.67 20.43
N THR A 17 5.02 8.61 20.79
CA THR A 17 4.68 8.84 22.20
C THR A 17 4.02 7.60 22.81
N GLN A 18 3.94 7.55 24.15
CA GLN A 18 3.35 6.44 24.91
C GLN A 18 2.00 5.98 24.32
N ASP A 19 1.77 4.65 24.41
CA ASP A 19 0.62 3.88 23.91
C ASP A 19 0.70 3.31 22.47
N CYS A 20 1.74 3.58 21.69
CA CYS A 20 1.97 2.90 20.41
C CYS A 20 2.46 1.44 20.57
N PRO A 21 1.97 0.46 19.77
CA PRO A 21 2.55 -0.88 19.73
C PRO A 21 4.01 -0.90 19.24
N HIS A 22 4.50 0.18 18.63
CA HIS A 22 5.91 0.38 18.28
C HIS A 22 6.49 1.49 19.16
N GLN A 23 6.89 1.14 20.38
CA GLN A 23 7.64 2.04 21.26
C GLN A 23 9.01 2.34 20.61
N GLY A 24 9.55 3.54 20.84
CA GLY A 24 10.66 4.06 20.03
C GLY A 24 11.88 3.15 19.89
N GLY A 25 12.40 3.06 18.66
CA GLY A 25 13.57 2.24 18.31
C GLY A 25 13.25 0.86 17.74
N MET A 26 11.96 0.53 17.54
CA MET A 26 11.57 -0.76 16.95
C MET A 26 11.71 -0.78 15.43
N VAL A 27 12.07 -1.95 14.90
CA VAL A 27 12.09 -2.26 13.47
C VAL A 27 10.70 -2.78 13.08
N LEU A 28 10.06 -2.14 12.11
CA LEU A 28 8.85 -2.69 11.48
C LEU A 28 9.29 -3.82 10.54
N LYS A 29 8.89 -5.04 10.88
CA LYS A 29 9.05 -6.21 10.03
C LYS A 29 7.85 -6.33 9.11
N ILE A 30 8.06 -6.26 7.80
CA ILE A 30 6.98 -6.26 6.83
C ILE A 30 7.29 -7.11 5.62
N ILE A 31 6.30 -7.84 5.15
CA ILE A 31 6.30 -8.48 3.84
C ILE A 31 5.56 -7.56 2.87
N LEU A 32 6.24 -7.11 1.83
CA LEU A 32 5.61 -6.33 0.77
C LEU A 32 4.78 -7.27 -0.12
N PHE A 33 3.46 -7.27 0.08
CA PHE A 33 2.51 -8.14 -0.62
C PHE A 33 2.92 -9.61 -0.60
N GLU A 34 2.51 -10.35 0.43
CA GLU A 34 2.76 -11.79 0.50
C GLU A 34 2.19 -12.55 -0.72
N GLU A 35 1.00 -12.17 -1.18
CA GLU A 35 0.36 -12.78 -2.35
C GLU A 35 0.83 -12.12 -3.67
N ARG A 36 1.50 -12.87 -4.56
CA ARG A 36 1.97 -12.37 -5.88
C ARG A 36 0.83 -11.83 -6.75
N GLU A 37 -0.33 -12.48 -6.77
CA GLU A 37 -1.49 -12.02 -7.54
C GLU A 37 -1.93 -10.61 -7.11
N LYS A 38 -1.80 -10.31 -5.82
CA LYS A 38 -2.18 -9.02 -5.27
C LYS A 38 -1.16 -7.95 -5.61
N LEU A 39 0.13 -8.28 -5.53
CA LEU A 39 1.21 -7.42 -6.01
C LEU A 39 0.97 -7.02 -7.47
N ARG A 40 0.78 -8.00 -8.35
CA ARG A 40 0.52 -7.78 -9.78
C ARG A 40 -0.71 -6.92 -10.02
N SER A 41 -1.82 -7.24 -9.34
CA SER A 41 -3.06 -6.45 -9.45
C SER A 41 -2.82 -4.99 -9.10
N HIS A 42 -2.04 -4.72 -8.04
CA HIS A 42 -1.68 -3.36 -7.65
C HIS A 42 -0.72 -2.69 -8.65
N ALA A 43 0.34 -3.37 -9.08
CA ALA A 43 1.31 -2.84 -10.05
C ALA A 43 0.61 -2.47 -11.37
N VAL A 44 -0.18 -3.38 -11.94
CA VAL A 44 -0.97 -3.14 -13.16
C VAL A 44 -2.00 -2.03 -12.95
N LYS A 45 -2.73 -2.03 -11.83
CA LYS A 45 -3.70 -0.97 -11.53
C LYS A 45 -3.06 0.40 -11.49
N HIS A 46 -1.90 0.53 -10.88
CA HIS A 46 -1.34 1.83 -10.52
C HIS A 46 -0.40 2.38 -11.58
N PHE A 47 0.40 1.52 -12.23
CA PHE A 47 1.40 1.95 -13.21
C PHE A 47 0.94 1.74 -14.65
N ALA A 48 0.15 0.69 -14.93
CA ALA A 48 -0.33 0.38 -16.28
C ALA A 48 -1.74 0.92 -16.59
N ASN A 49 -2.43 1.56 -15.62
CA ASN A 49 -3.64 2.33 -15.91
C ASN A 49 -3.26 3.81 -16.12
N PRO A 50 -3.40 4.38 -17.33
CA PRO A 50 -2.99 5.76 -17.61
C PRO A 50 -3.63 6.78 -16.67
N LYS A 51 -4.91 6.58 -16.32
CA LYS A 51 -5.64 7.51 -15.43
C LYS A 51 -5.07 7.50 -14.01
N GLU A 52 -4.74 6.32 -13.48
CA GLU A 52 -4.20 6.21 -12.11
C GLU A 52 -2.73 6.65 -12.06
N SER A 53 -1.95 6.27 -13.08
CA SER A 53 -0.53 6.57 -13.17
C SER A 53 -0.27 8.07 -13.23
N GLU A 54 -0.94 8.79 -14.14
CA GLU A 54 -0.75 10.23 -14.34
C GLU A 54 -1.22 11.06 -13.15
N ILE A 55 -2.37 10.70 -12.56
CA ILE A 55 -3.01 11.51 -11.50
C ILE A 55 -2.28 11.36 -10.16
N SER A 56 -1.75 10.15 -9.89
CA SER A 56 -1.42 9.77 -8.52
C SER A 56 -0.04 9.13 -8.35
N TRP A 57 0.50 8.36 -9.30
CA TRP A 57 1.74 7.58 -9.06
C TRP A 57 3.01 8.14 -9.71
N LYS A 58 2.91 8.78 -10.88
CA LYS A 58 4.05 9.40 -11.58
C LYS A 58 4.80 10.46 -10.76
N LYS A 59 4.13 11.07 -9.78
CA LYS A 59 4.71 12.09 -8.88
C LYS A 59 5.38 11.50 -7.63
N ILE A 60 5.21 10.20 -7.40
CA ILE A 60 5.62 9.50 -6.18
C ILE A 60 6.85 8.65 -6.46
N GLY A 61 6.90 8.03 -7.64
CA GLY A 61 8.09 7.39 -8.18
C GLY A 61 8.19 7.60 -9.68
N SER A 62 9.40 7.56 -10.21
CA SER A 62 9.66 7.56 -11.65
C SER A 62 9.47 6.16 -12.19
N THR A 63 8.24 5.78 -12.52
CA THR A 63 8.03 4.63 -13.41
C THR A 63 8.48 5.05 -14.80
N ASP A 64 9.28 4.20 -15.47
CA ASP A 64 9.59 4.40 -16.87
C ASP A 64 8.29 4.34 -17.70
N ASP A 65 7.94 5.47 -18.34
CA ASP A 65 6.74 5.57 -19.16
C ASP A 65 6.77 4.52 -20.30
N GLN A 66 7.96 4.19 -20.83
CA GLN A 66 8.09 3.17 -21.88
C GLN A 66 7.78 1.78 -21.35
N LEU A 67 8.27 1.44 -20.15
CA LEU A 67 7.97 0.17 -19.48
C LEU A 67 6.45 0.02 -19.26
N ALA A 68 5.79 1.06 -18.77
CA ALA A 68 4.35 1.04 -18.55
C ALA A 68 3.58 0.85 -19.87
N VAL A 69 3.94 1.58 -20.93
CA VAL A 69 3.32 1.47 -22.25
C VAL A 69 3.51 0.08 -22.86
N GLN A 70 4.72 -0.49 -22.77
CA GLN A 70 5.01 -1.85 -23.23
C GLN A 70 4.15 -2.88 -22.48
N CYS A 71 4.12 -2.80 -21.15
CA CYS A 71 3.33 -3.71 -20.32
C CYS A 71 1.83 -3.64 -20.67
N VAL A 72 1.27 -2.45 -20.88
CA VAL A 72 -0.13 -2.27 -21.31
C VAL A 72 -0.39 -2.96 -22.65
N ASN A 73 0.46 -2.71 -23.65
CA ASN A 73 0.30 -3.27 -24.99
C ASN A 73 0.38 -4.79 -24.98
N GLU A 74 1.35 -5.36 -24.27
CA GLU A 74 1.53 -6.81 -24.18
C GLU A 74 0.39 -7.49 -23.42
N LEU A 75 -0.07 -6.90 -22.31
CA LEU A 75 -1.24 -7.40 -21.57
C LEU A 75 -2.53 -7.30 -22.38
N TYR A 76 -2.70 -6.26 -23.19
CA TYR A 76 -3.82 -6.12 -24.11
C TYR A 76 -3.80 -7.23 -25.18
N LEU A 77 -2.65 -7.46 -25.82
CA LEU A 77 -2.47 -8.52 -26.81
C LEU A 77 -2.64 -9.93 -26.23
N LEU A 78 -2.26 -10.14 -24.97
CA LEU A 78 -2.50 -11.38 -24.24
C LEU A 78 -4.00 -11.61 -23.93
N GLY A 79 -4.84 -10.57 -24.08
CA GLY A 79 -6.27 -10.64 -23.79
C GLY A 79 -6.62 -10.45 -22.31
N CYS A 80 -5.81 -9.67 -21.58
CA CYS A 80 -6.04 -9.38 -20.17
C CYS A 80 -7.44 -8.74 -19.96
N PRO A 81 -8.31 -9.33 -19.11
CA PRO A 81 -9.67 -8.84 -18.91
C PRO A 81 -9.74 -7.39 -18.39
N PHE A 82 -8.72 -6.94 -17.67
CA PHE A 82 -8.62 -5.56 -17.18
C PHE A 82 -8.62 -4.52 -18.31
N PHE A 83 -8.03 -4.86 -19.46
CA PHE A 83 -7.98 -4.00 -20.64
C PHE A 83 -9.03 -4.34 -21.70
N GLY A 84 -9.66 -5.51 -21.61
CA GLY A 84 -10.70 -5.97 -22.54
C GLY A 84 -12.14 -5.64 -22.16
N SER A 85 -12.41 -5.22 -20.91
CA SER A 85 -13.78 -4.98 -20.44
C SER A 85 -14.30 -3.59 -20.81
N VAL A 86 -15.44 -3.52 -21.51
CA VAL A 86 -16.23 -2.28 -21.70
C VAL A 86 -16.78 -1.78 -20.35
N LEU A 87 -16.99 -2.69 -19.40
CA LEU A 87 -17.31 -2.39 -18.00
C LEU A 87 -16.01 -2.12 -17.26
N GLY A 88 -15.64 -0.85 -17.10
CA GLY A 88 -14.37 -0.44 -16.47
C GLY A 88 -14.13 -1.12 -15.12
N LEU A 89 -13.26 -2.13 -15.11
CA LEU A 89 -12.84 -2.79 -13.88
C LEU A 89 -12.00 -1.82 -13.04
N GLU A 90 -12.37 -1.64 -11.77
CA GLU A 90 -11.61 -0.81 -10.84
C GLU A 90 -10.30 -1.49 -10.38
N TYR A 91 -10.21 -2.83 -10.52
CA TYR A 91 -9.07 -3.64 -10.10
C TYR A 91 -8.78 -4.73 -11.15
N PRO A 92 -7.50 -4.97 -11.51
CA PRO A 92 -7.12 -6.10 -12.36
C PRO A 92 -7.47 -7.43 -11.66
N PRO A 93 -8.19 -8.34 -12.32
CA PRO A 93 -8.70 -9.56 -11.70
C PRO A 93 -7.63 -10.66 -11.66
N CYS A 94 -6.41 -10.36 -11.18
CA CYS A 94 -5.27 -11.27 -11.27
C CYS A 94 -5.49 -12.59 -10.51
N ARG A 95 -6.23 -12.55 -9.39
CA ARG A 95 -6.58 -13.75 -8.63
C ARG A 95 -7.49 -14.67 -9.43
N GLY A 96 -7.03 -15.89 -9.70
CA GLY A 96 -7.79 -16.87 -10.48
C GLY A 96 -7.98 -16.49 -11.95
N CYS A 97 -7.20 -15.53 -12.46
CA CYS A 97 -7.23 -15.21 -13.89
C CYS A 97 -6.63 -16.38 -14.68
N ARG A 98 -7.36 -16.84 -15.71
CA ARG A 98 -6.87 -17.88 -16.63
C ARG A 98 -5.60 -17.50 -17.40
N PHE A 99 -5.23 -16.22 -17.40
CA PHE A 99 -4.00 -15.73 -18.01
C PHE A 99 -2.91 -15.48 -16.97
N PHE A 100 -3.18 -15.67 -15.67
CA PHE A 100 -2.19 -15.64 -14.60
C PHE A 100 -1.30 -16.89 -14.67
N HIS A 101 -0.51 -16.94 -15.74
CA HIS A 101 0.46 -17.97 -16.07
C HIS A 101 1.80 -17.30 -16.34
N ASP A 102 2.80 -18.10 -16.70
CA ASP A 102 4.19 -17.67 -16.89
C ASP A 102 4.28 -16.43 -17.79
N LYS A 103 3.54 -16.38 -18.91
CA LYS A 103 3.53 -15.21 -19.80
C LYS A 103 3.09 -13.91 -19.13
N CYS A 104 1.99 -13.91 -18.37
CA CYS A 104 1.57 -12.69 -17.67
C CYS A 104 2.60 -12.28 -16.62
N THR A 105 3.22 -13.27 -15.95
CA THR A 105 4.29 -13.02 -14.98
C THR A 105 5.52 -12.42 -15.64
N GLU A 106 5.92 -12.91 -16.81
CA GLU A 106 7.04 -12.37 -17.59
C GLU A 106 6.78 -10.92 -17.99
N ILE A 107 5.60 -10.61 -18.51
CA ILE A 107 5.21 -9.26 -18.95
C ILE A 107 5.18 -8.26 -17.78
N THR A 108 4.73 -8.69 -16.60
CA THR A 108 4.55 -7.77 -15.46
C THR A 108 5.72 -7.73 -14.51
N ARG A 109 6.71 -8.61 -14.62
CA ARG A 109 7.80 -8.74 -13.64
C ARG A 109 8.51 -7.42 -13.38
N ASP A 110 8.99 -6.77 -14.43
CA ASP A 110 9.77 -5.54 -14.29
C ASP A 110 8.89 -4.39 -13.75
N LEU A 111 7.59 -4.38 -14.09
CA LEU A 111 6.61 -3.45 -13.53
C LEU A 111 6.35 -3.71 -12.04
N GLU A 112 6.26 -4.97 -11.63
CA GLU A 112 6.12 -5.38 -10.23
C GLU A 112 7.35 -4.98 -9.40
N ASP A 113 8.55 -5.16 -9.95
CA ASP A 113 9.81 -4.78 -9.30
C ASP A 113 9.90 -3.26 -9.10
N GLU A 114 9.56 -2.46 -10.12
CA GLU A 114 9.47 -1.00 -9.99
C GLU A 114 8.42 -0.59 -8.96
N TYR A 115 7.27 -1.26 -8.95
CA TYR A 115 6.23 -1.00 -7.95
C TYR A 115 6.73 -1.30 -6.54
N LEU A 116 7.43 -2.43 -6.32
CA LEU A 116 8.01 -2.78 -5.02
C LEU A 116 9.03 -1.75 -4.55
N LYS A 117 9.90 -1.25 -5.43
CA LYS A 117 10.87 -0.18 -5.10
C LYS A 117 10.15 1.06 -4.57
N VAL A 118 9.16 1.56 -5.32
CA VAL A 118 8.38 2.74 -4.92
C VAL A 118 7.66 2.51 -3.59
N ILE A 119 7.09 1.32 -3.37
CA ILE A 119 6.42 0.98 -2.13
C ILE A 119 7.40 0.90 -0.95
N ASN A 120 8.59 0.36 -1.16
CA ASN A 120 9.63 0.33 -0.13
C ASN A 120 10.02 1.77 0.27
N ASP A 121 10.23 2.66 -0.70
CA ASP A 121 10.54 4.06 -0.45
C ASP A 121 9.42 4.80 0.29
N VAL A 122 8.18 4.54 -0.09
CA VAL A 122 6.97 5.04 0.60
C VAL A 122 6.97 4.62 2.06
N ILE A 123 7.19 3.34 2.36
CA ILE A 123 7.13 2.85 3.74
C ILE A 123 8.32 3.35 4.55
N LYS A 124 9.52 3.45 3.95
CA LYS A 124 10.70 4.09 4.56
C LYS A 124 10.45 5.56 4.90
N ASP A 125 9.86 6.35 3.98
CA ASP A 125 9.42 7.72 4.29
C ASP A 125 8.36 7.74 5.41
N GLY A 126 7.46 6.74 5.42
CA GLY A 126 6.45 6.54 6.46
C GLY A 126 7.04 6.21 7.83
N GLY A 127 8.17 5.51 7.87
CA GLY A 127 8.93 5.26 9.10
C GLY A 127 9.60 6.54 9.63
N ASN A 128 10.08 7.40 8.72
CA ASN A 128 10.71 8.69 9.06
C ASN A 128 9.71 9.80 9.41
N THR A 129 8.47 9.71 8.94
CA THR A 129 7.40 10.66 9.25
C THR A 129 6.34 9.93 10.09
N PRO A 130 6.30 10.08 11.44
CA PRO A 130 5.47 9.25 12.32
C PRO A 130 3.97 9.59 12.21
N ARG A 131 3.39 9.30 11.05
CA ARG A 131 1.96 9.32 10.71
C ARG A 131 1.53 7.91 10.42
N TYR A 132 1.62 7.09 11.45
CA TYR A 132 1.02 5.78 11.44
C TYR A 132 0.04 5.61 12.59
N ALA A 133 -0.87 4.67 12.42
CA ALA A 133 -1.92 4.32 13.35
C ALA A 133 -2.05 2.81 13.40
N CYS A 134 -2.36 2.30 14.58
CA CYS A 134 -2.59 0.88 14.80
C CYS A 134 -3.98 0.67 15.40
N CYS A 135 -4.69 -0.35 14.96
CA CYS A 135 -5.96 -0.77 15.53
C CYS A 135 -6.19 -2.26 15.30
N PHE A 136 -7.17 -2.84 15.97
CA PHE A 136 -7.66 -4.17 15.63
C PHE A 136 -8.87 -4.06 14.69
N SER A 137 -8.82 -4.73 13.54
CA SER A 137 -9.90 -4.79 12.56
C SER A 137 -10.68 -6.10 12.69
N ASN A 138 -11.98 -6.02 12.94
CA ASN A 138 -12.85 -7.21 12.92
C ASN A 138 -12.97 -7.81 11.53
N ARG A 139 -12.88 -6.97 10.49
CA ARG A 139 -12.98 -7.41 9.10
C ARG A 139 -11.83 -8.33 8.74
N ASP A 140 -10.61 -7.95 9.11
CA ASP A 140 -9.41 -8.72 8.83
C ASP A 140 -9.06 -9.70 9.97
N ASN A 141 -9.80 -9.64 11.09
CA ASN A 141 -9.53 -10.36 12.35
C ASN A 141 -8.05 -10.27 12.77
N ALA A 142 -7.47 -9.08 12.63
CA ALA A 142 -6.04 -8.86 12.82
C ALA A 142 -5.73 -7.42 13.23
N HIS A 143 -4.54 -7.22 13.83
CA HIS A 143 -4.00 -5.89 14.02
C HIS A 143 -3.60 -5.27 12.68
N ILE A 144 -3.98 -4.01 12.48
CA ILE A 144 -3.68 -3.22 11.29
C ILE A 144 -2.60 -2.21 11.64
N PHE A 145 -1.61 -2.09 10.77
CA PHE A 145 -0.70 -0.96 10.70
C PHE A 145 -1.08 -0.12 9.49
N TRP A 146 -1.36 1.16 9.73
CA TRP A 146 -1.74 2.10 8.70
C TRP A 146 -0.76 3.26 8.70
N THR A 147 -0.14 3.58 7.56
CA THR A 147 0.79 4.71 7.45
C THR A 147 0.41 5.63 6.30
N MET A 148 0.73 6.92 6.44
CA MET A 148 0.55 7.92 5.39
C MET A 148 1.77 8.87 5.33
N PRO A 149 2.76 8.61 4.45
CA PRO A 149 3.97 9.40 4.33
C PRO A 149 3.73 10.74 3.61
N LYS A 150 4.75 11.60 3.54
CA LYS A 150 4.62 12.96 2.95
C LYS A 150 4.20 12.91 1.49
N GLN A 151 4.61 11.85 0.81
CA GLN A 151 4.29 11.52 -0.57
C GLN A 151 2.79 11.27 -0.82
N ARG A 152 1.93 11.35 0.22
CA ARG A 152 0.45 11.20 0.10
C ARG A 152 0.00 9.84 -0.40
N VAL A 153 0.87 8.85 -0.24
CA VAL A 153 0.52 7.44 -0.31
C VAL A 153 -0.01 7.02 1.04
N THR A 154 -0.93 6.09 1.03
CA THR A 154 -1.43 5.46 2.22
C THR A 154 -1.20 3.97 2.08
N ALA A 155 -0.50 3.38 3.04
CA ALA A 155 -0.22 1.96 3.08
C ALA A 155 -0.95 1.32 4.27
N LYS A 156 -1.61 0.19 4.03
CA LYS A 156 -2.29 -0.61 5.04
C LYS A 156 -1.71 -2.01 5.05
N ALA A 157 -1.21 -2.43 6.21
CA ALA A 157 -0.67 -3.74 6.45
C ALA A 157 -1.45 -4.45 7.59
N THR A 158 -1.60 -5.76 7.48
CA THR A 158 -2.26 -6.61 8.48
C THR A 158 -1.20 -7.45 9.17
N LEU A 159 -1.28 -7.61 10.48
CA LEU A 159 -0.44 -8.55 11.22
C LEU A 159 -0.70 -9.96 10.69
N PHE A 160 0.35 -10.67 10.31
CA PHE A 160 0.25 -11.98 9.68
C PHE A 160 0.73 -13.09 10.60
N LYS A 161 1.97 -13.02 11.09
CA LYS A 161 2.59 -14.00 11.98
C LYS A 161 3.48 -13.29 12.97
N ASP A 162 3.39 -13.66 14.24
CA ASP A 162 4.19 -13.11 15.33
C ASP A 162 4.14 -11.57 15.35
N ASP A 163 5.22 -10.92 14.91
CA ASP A 163 5.40 -9.47 14.81
C ASP A 163 5.59 -8.96 13.36
N ILE A 164 5.31 -9.82 12.36
CA ILE A 164 5.48 -9.51 10.94
C ILE A 164 4.15 -9.06 10.33
N TYR A 165 4.16 -7.88 9.74
CA TYR A 165 3.04 -7.35 8.98
C TYR A 165 3.09 -7.79 7.51
N ASN A 166 1.93 -7.96 6.88
CA ASN A 166 1.78 -8.17 5.45
C ASN A 166 1.14 -6.91 4.86
N LEU A 167 1.84 -6.21 3.97
CA LEU A 167 1.28 -5.08 3.25
C LEU A 167 0.14 -5.57 2.35
N LYS A 168 -1.10 -5.24 2.70
CA LYS A 168 -2.26 -5.67 1.93
C LYS A 168 -2.56 -4.73 0.79
N THR A 169 -2.29 -3.44 0.93
CA THR A 169 -2.71 -2.46 -0.07
C THR A 169 -1.99 -1.13 0.12
N CYS A 170 -1.83 -0.43 -0.99
CA CYS A 170 -1.22 0.88 -1.03
C CYS A 170 -1.98 1.74 -2.04
N TYR A 171 -2.35 2.97 -1.67
CA TYR A 171 -3.10 3.88 -2.53
C TYR A 171 -2.58 5.29 -2.37
N SER A 172 -2.34 5.95 -3.50
CA SER A 172 -2.01 7.36 -3.56
C SER A 172 -3.29 8.21 -3.61
N ALA A 173 -3.29 9.31 -2.87
CA ALA A 173 -4.33 10.31 -3.01
C ALA A 173 -4.11 11.15 -4.28
N LYS A 174 -5.22 11.57 -4.91
CA LYS A 174 -5.16 12.47 -6.07
C LYS A 174 -4.35 13.72 -5.75
N SER A 175 -3.41 14.08 -6.64
CA SER A 175 -2.43 15.14 -6.38
C SER A 175 -3.04 16.53 -6.14
N ASN A 176 -4.23 16.81 -6.66
CA ASN A 176 -4.95 18.07 -6.50
C ASN A 176 -5.72 18.21 -5.17
N VAL A 177 -5.78 17.17 -4.33
CA VAL A 177 -6.49 17.23 -3.05
C VAL A 177 -5.55 17.75 -1.96
N ALA A 178 -6.03 18.71 -1.17
CA ALA A 178 -5.28 19.24 -0.03
C ALA A 178 -4.94 18.13 0.99
N LEU A 179 -3.70 18.15 1.52
CA LEU A 179 -3.20 17.14 2.45
C LEU A 179 -4.09 16.95 3.68
N GLN A 180 -4.66 18.03 4.22
CA GLN A 180 -5.59 17.96 5.35
C GLN A 180 -6.82 17.11 5.02
N ARG A 181 -7.45 17.33 3.87
CA ARG A 181 -8.63 16.56 3.44
C ARG A 181 -8.30 15.08 3.24
N ILE A 182 -7.09 14.76 2.80
CA ILE A 182 -6.61 13.38 2.69
C ILE A 182 -6.49 12.77 4.09
N ARG A 183 -5.82 13.48 5.03
CA ARG A 183 -5.70 13.04 6.44
C ARG A 183 -7.07 12.77 7.07
N ASP A 184 -7.99 13.71 6.97
CA ASP A 184 -9.31 13.60 7.60
C ASP A 184 -10.09 12.39 7.06
N LYS A 185 -9.96 12.12 5.75
CA LYS A 185 -10.57 10.94 5.12
C LYS A 185 -9.94 9.64 5.64
N GLU A 186 -8.62 9.57 5.73
CA GLU A 186 -7.94 8.37 6.25
C GLU A 186 -8.22 8.16 7.74
N ILE A 187 -8.26 9.22 8.55
CA ILE A 187 -8.67 9.15 9.96
C ILE A 187 -10.08 8.55 10.08
N GLY A 188 -11.01 9.03 9.25
CA GLY A 188 -12.37 8.50 9.21
C GLY A 188 -12.43 7.02 8.85
N LYS A 189 -11.60 6.55 7.90
CA LYS A 189 -11.52 5.12 7.54
C LYS A 189 -10.95 4.29 8.70
N ILE A 190 -9.84 4.72 9.29
CA ILE A 190 -9.18 4.01 10.39
C ILE A 190 -10.14 3.84 11.57
N ARG A 191 -10.85 4.92 11.95
CA ARG A 191 -11.86 4.88 13.02
C ARG A 191 -13.01 3.92 12.73
N LYS A 192 -13.51 3.91 11.50
CA LYS A 192 -14.59 2.99 11.08
C LYS A 192 -14.15 1.52 11.09
N GLU A 193 -12.87 1.27 10.81
CA GLU A 193 -12.31 -0.08 10.77
C GLU A 193 -11.96 -0.63 12.18
N ALA A 194 -11.68 0.25 13.14
CA ALA A 194 -11.34 -0.15 14.51
C ALA A 194 -12.55 -0.78 15.24
N SER A 195 -12.44 -2.06 15.62
CA SER A 195 -13.50 -2.86 16.26
C SER A 195 -14.18 -2.22 17.47
N SER A 196 -13.47 -1.38 18.23
CA SER A 196 -13.95 -0.76 19.47
C SER A 196 -13.86 0.77 19.43
N GLY A 197 -13.61 1.34 18.25
CA GLY A 197 -13.24 2.74 18.09
C GLY A 197 -11.86 3.10 18.66
N ARG A 198 -11.18 2.17 19.34
CA ARG A 198 -9.83 2.38 19.88
C ARG A 198 -8.82 2.34 18.75
N VAL A 199 -8.24 3.50 18.49
CA VAL A 199 -7.14 3.66 17.54
C VAL A 199 -5.95 4.20 18.30
N THR A 200 -4.82 3.54 18.13
CA THR A 200 -3.55 4.00 18.65
C THR A 200 -2.86 4.84 17.58
N TRP A 201 -2.80 6.16 17.80
CA TRP A 201 -2.13 7.09 16.91
C TRP A 201 -0.68 7.29 17.34
N CYS A 202 0.28 7.02 16.46
CA CYS A 202 1.70 7.22 16.79
C CYS A 202 2.02 8.65 17.21
N ASN A 203 1.50 9.62 16.45
CA ASN A 203 1.60 11.03 16.74
C ASN A 203 0.34 11.73 16.22
N ALA A 204 -0.61 11.95 17.14
CA ALA A 204 -1.89 12.57 16.83
C ALA A 204 -1.76 13.95 16.14
N SER A 205 -0.78 14.75 16.53
CA SER A 205 -0.60 16.09 15.95
C SER A 205 -0.12 16.03 14.50
N ASN A 206 0.72 15.05 14.14
CA ASN A 206 1.09 14.80 12.75
C ASN A 206 -0.10 14.39 11.89
N TRP A 207 -1.07 13.68 12.48
CA TRP A 207 -2.36 13.39 11.86
C TRP A 207 -3.30 14.62 11.83
N GLY A 208 -2.98 15.70 12.54
CA GLY A 208 -3.84 16.88 12.67
C GLY A 208 -5.00 16.70 13.67
N ILE A 209 -4.93 15.65 14.49
CA ILE A 209 -5.94 15.33 15.51
C ILE A 209 -5.66 16.19 16.74
N ARG A 210 -6.67 16.93 17.20
CA ARG A 210 -6.57 17.73 18.43
C ARG A 210 -6.85 16.86 19.66
N ARG A 211 -6.27 17.21 20.82
CA ARG A 211 -6.33 16.40 22.06
C ARG A 211 -7.75 15.99 22.50
N TYR A 212 -8.77 16.79 22.21
CA TYR A 212 -10.17 16.49 22.56
C TYR A 212 -10.89 15.53 21.57
N GLN A 213 -10.17 15.03 20.56
CA GLN A 213 -10.68 14.12 19.54
C GLN A 213 -10.00 12.73 19.61
N LEU A 214 -9.19 12.50 20.65
CA LEU A 214 -8.51 11.24 20.92
C LEU A 214 -9.42 10.29 21.68
#